data_AF-A0A4Q0GJH5-F1
#
_entry.id   AF-A0A4Q0GJH5-F1
#
_cell.length_a   1.000
_cell.length_b   1.000
_cell.length_c   1.000
_cell.angle_alpha   90.00
_cell.angle_beta   90.00
_cell.angle_gamma   90.00
#
_symmetry.space_group_name_H-M   'P 1'
#
loop_
_entity.id
_entity.type
_entity.pdbx_description
1 polymer ?
#
loop_
_entity_poly.entity_id
_entity_poly.type
_entity_poly.pdbx_seq_one_letter_code
_entity_poly.pdbx_strand_id
1 'polypeptide(L)'
;MLASVRPPPSAPTRDVRPSRHAQGQASGVTRLHQAAFTGRLGALYETKFGLAPFVSYSESFEPQTGTAFDGAAFVPVTGRQYEAGLKYQPRGTSALFTLSAFDLRRQNVPTTDPANPNFSIQIGEVAVRGIELDGRGEITPGLTVTVAGTYTDPEVTQGTPVVGTGDQLSGVTGTRPLGISTWSASSFVNYDLSRTGGRALSGFNMGGGVRYVGQSDGTATRVAAGQTLATRFQSPGYVLVDAVLGYDLGTFDDSLKGMSLTANVANLFDKRHIASCFFVNSCYFGASRTVVGSLRFNW
;
A
#
# COMPACT_ATOMS: atom_id res chain seq x y z
N MET A 1 35.87 17.98 26.40
CA MET A 1 36.03 18.18 24.95
C MET A 1 34.66 17.94 24.31
N LEU A 2 33.83 18.99 24.20
CA LEU A 2 32.47 18.89 23.65
C LEU A 2 32.54 18.97 22.12
N ALA A 3 32.11 17.93 21.42
CA ALA A 3 31.94 17.95 19.97
C ALA A 3 30.45 18.22 19.66
N SER A 4 30.19 19.43 19.18
CA SER A 4 28.90 19.87 18.63
C SER A 4 28.65 19.15 17.31
N VAL A 5 27.60 18.33 17.26
CA VAL A 5 27.10 17.72 16.02
C VAL A 5 26.16 18.74 15.36
N ARG A 6 26.59 19.34 14.24
CA ARG A 6 25.74 20.20 13.41
C ARG A 6 24.80 19.33 12.56
N PRO A 7 23.53 19.73 12.38
CA PRO A 7 22.64 19.09 11.42
C PRO A 7 23.09 19.37 9.96
N PRO A 8 22.75 18.47 9.01
CA PRO A 8 23.12 18.65 7.61
C PRO A 8 22.38 19.85 6.97
N PRO A 9 22.97 20.50 5.96
CA PRO A 9 22.36 21.68 5.33
C PRO A 9 21.06 21.32 4.62
N SER A 10 20.05 22.16 4.81
CA SER A 10 18.79 22.12 4.06
C SER A 10 19.06 22.24 2.56
N ALA A 11 18.55 21.29 1.77
CA ALA A 11 18.54 21.38 0.31
C ALA A 11 17.76 22.64 -0.13
N PRO A 12 18.14 23.28 -1.26
CA PRO A 12 17.56 24.54 -1.69
C PRO A 12 16.08 24.35 -2.03
N THR A 13 15.22 25.12 -1.37
CA THR A 13 13.82 25.32 -1.76
C THR A 13 13.79 25.97 -3.15
N ARG A 14 13.41 25.19 -4.18
CA ARG A 14 13.22 25.74 -5.52
C ARG A 14 11.86 26.44 -5.60
N ASP A 15 11.93 27.72 -5.93
CA ASP A 15 10.83 28.65 -6.15
C ASP A 15 9.94 28.17 -7.32
N VAL A 16 8.74 27.67 -7.01
CA VAL A 16 7.70 27.39 -8.01
C VAL A 16 6.80 28.63 -8.08
N ARG A 17 7.01 29.47 -9.09
CA ARG A 17 6.22 30.69 -9.27
C ARG A 17 4.82 30.39 -9.83
N PRO A 18 3.74 30.86 -9.19
CA PRO A 18 2.43 30.90 -9.83
C PRO A 18 2.36 32.06 -10.84
N SER A 19 2.02 31.76 -12.09
CA SER A 19 1.75 32.78 -13.12
C SER A 19 0.39 33.44 -12.87
N ARG A 20 0.36 34.74 -12.58
CA ARG A 20 -0.87 35.54 -12.48
C ARG A 20 -1.32 35.99 -13.88
N HIS A 21 -2.51 35.56 -14.29
CA HIS A 21 -3.32 36.29 -15.27
C HIS A 21 -4.73 36.46 -14.72
N ALA A 22 -5.12 37.71 -14.48
CA ALA A 22 -6.49 38.10 -14.17
C ALA A 22 -7.15 38.60 -15.46
N GLN A 23 -8.28 37.99 -15.85
CA GLN A 23 -9.33 38.62 -16.66
C GLN A 23 -10.59 37.75 -16.78
N GLY A 24 -11.74 38.32 -16.42
CA GLY A 24 -13.05 38.05 -17.03
C GLY A 24 -13.90 36.92 -16.44
N GLN A 25 -15.07 37.27 -15.89
CA GLN A 25 -16.17 36.34 -15.67
C GLN A 25 -16.68 35.79 -17.02
N ALA A 26 -16.35 34.52 -17.27
CA ALA A 26 -17.08 33.59 -18.12
C ALA A 26 -17.12 32.27 -17.36
N SER A 27 -18.08 31.38 -17.62
CA SER A 27 -18.04 29.99 -17.15
C SER A 27 -16.82 29.29 -17.75
N GLY A 28 -15.65 29.57 -17.19
CA GLY A 28 -14.35 29.30 -17.75
C GLY A 28 -13.82 28.03 -17.14
N VAL A 29 -13.64 27.00 -17.96
CA VAL A 29 -12.78 25.89 -17.61
C VAL A 29 -11.37 26.46 -17.45
N THR A 30 -10.96 26.73 -16.21
CA THR A 30 -9.57 27.10 -15.92
C THR A 30 -8.69 25.90 -16.23
N ARG A 31 -7.83 26.02 -17.25
CA ARG A 31 -6.86 24.98 -17.55
C ARG A 31 -5.81 24.97 -16.43
N LEU A 32 -5.81 23.91 -15.63
CA LEU A 32 -4.75 23.65 -14.67
C LEU A 32 -3.46 23.34 -15.43
N HIS A 33 -2.44 24.19 -15.25
CA HIS A 33 -1.11 23.95 -15.81
C HIS A 33 -0.10 23.85 -14.66
N GLN A 34 0.39 22.64 -14.43
CA GLN A 34 1.42 22.34 -13.43
C GLN A 34 2.46 21.42 -14.05
N ALA A 35 3.73 21.72 -13.83
CA ALA A 35 4.86 20.94 -14.33
C ALA A 35 5.87 20.71 -13.20
N ALA A 36 6.53 19.56 -13.23
CA ALA A 36 7.61 19.24 -12.30
C ALA A 36 8.71 18.48 -13.04
N PHE A 37 9.95 18.62 -12.57
CA PHE A 37 11.05 17.77 -12.95
C PHE A 37 11.21 16.69 -11.87
N THR A 38 11.24 15.42 -12.26
CA THR A 38 11.44 14.29 -11.34
C THR A 38 12.63 13.45 -11.76
N GLY A 39 13.39 12.99 -10.77
CA GLY A 39 14.55 12.13 -10.96
C GLY A 39 14.39 10.75 -10.32
N ARG A 40 15.21 9.81 -10.81
CA ARG A 40 15.46 8.54 -10.13
C ARG A 40 16.94 8.15 -10.26
N LEU A 41 17.50 7.61 -9.20
CA LEU A 41 18.86 7.09 -9.16
C LEU A 41 18.85 5.78 -8.38
N GLY A 42 19.56 4.76 -8.86
CA GLY A 42 19.66 3.50 -8.16
C GLY A 42 20.96 2.78 -8.48
N ALA A 43 21.42 1.98 -7.53
CA ALA A 43 22.57 1.10 -7.67
C ALA A 43 22.19 -0.29 -7.18
N LEU A 44 22.65 -1.32 -7.90
CA LEU A 44 22.45 -2.72 -7.57
C LEU A 44 23.73 -3.47 -7.91
N TYR A 45 24.12 -4.40 -7.05
CA TYR A 45 25.27 -5.26 -7.28
C TYR A 45 24.85 -6.73 -7.19
N GLU A 46 24.96 -7.47 -8.29
CA GLU A 46 24.64 -8.90 -8.31
C GLU A 46 25.87 -9.73 -7.92
N THR A 47 25.72 -10.54 -6.88
CA THR A 47 26.74 -11.51 -6.48
C THR A 47 26.61 -12.80 -7.28
N LYS A 48 27.70 -13.57 -7.38
CA LYS A 48 27.69 -14.86 -8.09
C LYS A 48 26.64 -15.83 -7.54
N PHE A 49 26.30 -15.78 -6.25
CA PHE A 49 25.36 -16.72 -5.62
C PHE A 49 23.89 -16.28 -5.69
N GLY A 50 23.57 -15.21 -6.44
CA GLY A 50 22.19 -14.77 -6.72
C GLY A 50 21.62 -13.76 -5.73
N LEU A 51 22.41 -13.31 -4.74
CA LEU A 51 22.05 -12.18 -3.87
C LEU A 51 22.44 -10.86 -4.54
N ALA A 52 21.55 -9.89 -4.51
CA ALA A 52 21.76 -8.57 -5.08
C ALA A 52 21.30 -7.45 -4.13
N PRO A 53 22.20 -6.87 -3.32
CA PRO A 53 21.91 -5.63 -2.60
C PRO A 53 21.64 -4.48 -3.56
N PHE A 54 20.73 -3.59 -3.16
CA PHE A 54 20.41 -2.38 -3.90
C PHE A 54 20.11 -1.20 -2.98
N VAL A 55 20.27 -0.01 -3.53
CA VAL A 55 19.79 1.26 -2.98
C VAL A 55 19.16 2.08 -4.09
N SER A 56 18.11 2.85 -3.79
CA SER A 56 17.46 3.73 -4.75
C SER A 56 16.92 5.00 -4.12
N TYR A 57 16.80 6.01 -4.96
CA TYR A 57 16.13 7.27 -4.71
C TYR A 57 15.20 7.56 -5.88
N SER A 58 13.99 8.01 -5.59
CA SER A 58 13.01 8.39 -6.61
C SER A 58 12.12 9.53 -6.17
N GLU A 59 11.72 10.36 -7.12
CA GLU A 59 10.78 11.46 -6.93
C GLU A 59 9.48 11.25 -7.71
N SER A 60 8.40 11.83 -7.23
CA SER A 60 7.09 11.87 -7.90
C SER A 60 6.44 13.23 -7.78
N PHE A 61 5.47 13.51 -8.66
CA PHE A 61 4.60 14.67 -8.53
C PHE A 61 3.17 14.31 -8.95
N GLU A 62 2.19 14.94 -8.33
CA GLU A 62 0.77 14.73 -8.56
C GLU A 62 0.09 16.11 -8.65
N PRO A 63 -0.39 16.52 -9.84
CA PRO A 63 -1.10 17.78 -9.99
C PRO A 63 -2.28 17.91 -9.03
N GLN A 64 -2.47 19.09 -8.46
CA GLN A 64 -3.56 19.39 -7.52
C GLN A 64 -4.49 20.45 -8.10
N THR A 65 -5.79 20.11 -8.15
CA THR A 65 -6.86 21.07 -8.44
C THR A 65 -7.32 21.74 -7.15
N GLY A 66 -7.71 23.01 -7.23
CA GLY A 66 -8.26 23.76 -6.11
C GLY A 66 -7.46 25.01 -5.80
N THR A 67 -8.00 25.82 -4.90
CA THR A 67 -7.41 27.09 -4.47
C THR A 67 -7.51 27.20 -2.95
N ALA A 68 -6.53 27.86 -2.35
CA ALA A 68 -6.60 28.30 -0.96
C ALA A 68 -7.65 29.41 -0.79
N PHE A 69 -7.92 29.80 0.45
CA PHE A 69 -8.91 30.83 0.79
C PHE A 69 -8.63 32.19 0.12
N ASP A 70 -7.34 32.54 -0.02
CA ASP A 70 -6.88 33.76 -0.68
C ASP A 70 -6.95 33.70 -2.22
N GLY A 71 -7.47 32.60 -2.78
CA GLY A 71 -7.57 32.36 -4.22
C GLY A 71 -6.29 31.85 -4.87
N ALA A 72 -5.21 31.61 -4.11
CA ALA A 72 -3.99 31.02 -4.64
C ALA A 72 -4.25 29.58 -5.10
N ALA A 73 -3.90 29.26 -6.35
CA ALA A 73 -4.00 27.90 -6.86
C ALA A 73 -3.06 26.96 -6.08
N PHE A 74 -3.51 25.73 -5.86
CA PHE A 74 -2.65 24.71 -5.29
C PHE A 74 -1.45 24.42 -6.19
N VAL A 75 -0.37 23.96 -5.57
CA VAL A 75 0.83 23.41 -6.22
C VAL A 75 0.76 21.88 -6.21
N PRO A 76 1.54 21.17 -7.05
CA PRO A 76 1.56 19.71 -7.02
C PRO A 76 1.96 19.14 -5.66
N VAL A 77 1.35 18.01 -5.30
CA VAL A 77 1.87 17.13 -4.24
C VAL A 77 3.14 16.47 -4.79
N THR A 78 4.23 16.54 -4.04
CA THR A 78 5.51 15.91 -4.43
C THR A 78 5.81 14.73 -3.53
N GLY A 79 6.41 13.69 -4.08
CA GLY A 79 6.91 12.54 -3.34
C GLY A 79 8.41 12.39 -3.48
N ARG A 80 9.08 11.93 -2.42
CA ARG A 80 10.46 11.44 -2.47
C ARG A 80 10.56 10.14 -1.69
N GLN A 81 11.34 9.19 -2.19
CA GLN A 81 11.57 7.92 -1.54
C GLN A 81 13.06 7.60 -1.53
N TYR A 82 13.55 7.13 -0.38
CA TYR A 82 14.78 6.37 -0.28
C TYR A 82 14.42 4.92 0.02
N GLU A 83 15.09 3.99 -0.66
CA GLU A 83 14.88 2.56 -0.43
C GLU A 83 16.23 1.83 -0.48
N ALA A 84 16.38 0.85 0.39
CA ALA A 84 17.52 -0.05 0.40
C ALA A 84 17.04 -1.47 0.67
N GLY A 85 17.66 -2.46 0.02
CA GLY A 85 17.20 -3.82 0.18
C GLY A 85 18.12 -4.87 -0.42
N LEU A 86 17.67 -6.10 -0.31
CA LEU A 86 18.31 -7.31 -0.80
C LEU A 86 17.33 -8.02 -1.72
N LYS A 87 17.78 -8.40 -2.91
CA LYS A 87 17.08 -9.35 -3.77
C LYS A 87 17.83 -10.68 -3.74
N TYR A 88 17.13 -11.80 -3.74
CA TYR A 88 17.75 -13.12 -3.76
C TYR A 88 17.01 -14.04 -4.72
N GLN A 89 17.74 -14.55 -5.70
CA GLN A 89 17.30 -15.60 -6.60
C GLN A 89 18.15 -16.86 -6.34
N PRO A 90 17.60 -17.90 -5.69
CA PRO A 90 18.31 -19.16 -5.53
C PRO A 90 18.71 -19.74 -6.89
N ARG A 91 19.91 -20.29 -6.98
CA ARG A 91 20.40 -20.89 -8.23
C ARG A 91 19.56 -22.11 -8.60
N GLY A 92 19.21 -22.21 -9.88
CA GLY A 92 18.44 -23.34 -10.42
C GLY A 92 16.93 -23.27 -10.13
N THR A 93 16.43 -22.15 -9.59
CA THR A 93 15.00 -21.92 -9.38
C THR A 93 14.51 -20.72 -10.18
N SER A 94 13.19 -20.61 -10.34
CA SER A 94 12.51 -19.42 -10.85
C SER A 94 12.08 -18.47 -9.74
N ALA A 95 12.47 -18.77 -8.49
CA ALA A 95 12.06 -18.03 -7.31
C ALA A 95 12.88 -16.75 -7.13
N LEU A 96 12.20 -15.64 -6.84
CA LEU A 96 12.82 -14.36 -6.48
C LEU A 96 12.22 -13.89 -5.16
N PHE A 97 13.09 -13.49 -4.25
CA PHE A 97 12.75 -12.89 -2.96
C PHE A 97 13.34 -11.48 -2.88
N THR A 98 12.62 -10.55 -2.27
CA THR A 98 13.05 -9.17 -2.04
C THR A 98 12.75 -8.83 -0.59
N LEU A 99 13.73 -8.29 0.13
CA LEU A 99 13.55 -7.64 1.42
C LEU A 99 14.04 -6.20 1.30
N SER A 100 13.19 -5.23 1.55
CA SER A 100 13.54 -3.81 1.46
C SER A 100 13.08 -3.03 2.69
N ALA A 101 13.74 -1.92 2.95
CA ALA A 101 13.32 -0.89 3.88
C ALA A 101 13.23 0.45 3.13
N PHE A 102 12.22 1.25 3.45
CA PHE A 102 11.95 2.50 2.74
C PHE A 102 11.59 3.65 3.68
N ASP A 103 11.89 4.87 3.24
CA ASP A 103 11.37 6.14 3.79
C ASP A 103 10.79 6.94 2.63
N LEU A 104 9.46 7.04 2.60
CA LEU A 104 8.68 7.79 1.62
C LEU A 104 8.13 9.05 2.29
N ARG A 105 8.24 10.21 1.64
CA ARG A 105 7.58 11.45 2.08
C ARG A 105 6.79 12.09 0.97
N ARG A 106 5.53 12.41 1.25
CA ARG A 106 4.65 13.23 0.39
C ARG A 106 4.51 14.63 1.00
N GLN A 107 4.85 15.67 0.27
CA GLN A 107 4.70 17.08 0.67
C GLN A 107 3.54 17.78 -0.07
N ASN A 108 3.16 18.95 0.43
CA ASN A 108 2.10 19.81 -0.09
C ASN A 108 0.72 19.12 -0.09
N VAL A 109 0.52 18.16 0.82
CA VAL A 109 -0.76 17.47 0.96
C VAL A 109 -1.79 18.51 1.45
N PRO A 110 -2.90 18.73 0.73
CA PRO A 110 -3.94 19.63 1.19
C PRO A 110 -4.51 19.17 2.53
N THR A 111 -4.63 20.10 3.48
CA THR A 111 -5.27 19.90 4.78
C THR A 111 -6.29 21.01 5.01
N THR A 112 -7.33 20.77 5.80
CA THR A 112 -8.38 21.76 6.08
C THR A 112 -7.77 23.05 6.65
N ASP A 113 -8.21 24.23 6.20
CA ASP A 113 -7.77 25.50 6.76
C ASP A 113 -8.46 25.74 8.13
N PRO A 114 -7.71 25.83 9.25
CA PRO A 114 -8.30 26.08 10.56
C PRO A 114 -9.01 27.44 10.66
N ALA A 115 -8.55 28.45 9.92
CA ALA A 115 -9.16 29.79 9.90
C ALA A 115 -10.38 29.85 8.98
N ASN A 116 -10.41 29.02 7.94
CA ASN A 116 -11.49 28.96 6.95
C ASN A 116 -11.91 27.50 6.70
N PRO A 117 -12.71 26.87 7.57
CA PRO A 117 -12.95 25.42 7.55
C PRO A 117 -13.54 24.82 6.26
N ASN A 118 -14.06 25.65 5.35
CA ASN A 118 -14.55 25.24 4.02
C ASN A 118 -13.46 25.24 2.94
N PHE A 119 -12.23 25.63 3.28
CA PHE A 119 -11.07 25.72 2.39
C PHE A 119 -9.95 24.78 2.86
N SER A 120 -8.92 24.64 2.02
CA SER A 120 -7.72 23.86 2.35
C SER A 120 -6.46 24.70 2.16
N ILE A 121 -5.41 24.33 2.90
CA ILE A 121 -4.05 24.86 2.82
C ILE A 121 -3.08 23.70 2.56
N GLN A 122 -1.99 23.94 1.83
CA GLN A 122 -1.03 22.89 1.45
C GLN A 122 0.23 22.89 2.33
N ILE A 123 0.02 22.68 3.62
CA ILE A 123 1.12 22.53 4.60
C ILE A 123 1.36 21.07 5.00
N GLY A 124 0.63 20.12 4.40
CA GLY A 124 0.67 18.72 4.80
C GLY A 124 1.94 18.01 4.33
N GLU A 125 2.56 17.26 5.25
CA GLU A 125 3.56 16.24 4.94
C GLU A 125 3.13 14.92 5.58
N VAL A 126 3.17 13.84 4.79
CA VAL A 126 2.98 12.47 5.28
C VAL A 126 4.25 11.69 5.00
N ALA A 127 4.86 11.18 6.06
CA ALA A 127 5.99 10.26 6.00
C ALA A 127 5.49 8.83 6.20
N VAL A 128 6.03 7.89 5.43
CA VAL A 128 5.76 6.46 5.56
C VAL A 128 7.08 5.73 5.54
N ARG A 129 7.40 5.09 6.66
CA ARG A 129 8.58 4.24 6.78
C ARG A 129 8.13 2.80 6.89
N GLY A 130 8.92 1.87 6.36
CA GLY A 130 8.51 0.48 6.43
C GLY A 130 9.56 -0.50 6.00
N ILE A 131 9.18 -1.78 6.14
CA ILE A 131 9.93 -2.93 5.66
C ILE A 131 8.97 -3.77 4.82
N GLU A 132 9.43 -4.21 3.66
CA GLU A 132 8.67 -5.08 2.76
C GLU A 132 9.46 -6.35 2.46
N LEU A 133 8.77 -7.48 2.57
CA LEU A 133 9.18 -8.78 2.08
C LEU A 133 8.26 -9.15 0.93
N ASP A 134 8.81 -9.48 -0.23
CA ASP A 134 8.09 -10.05 -1.36
C ASP A 134 8.83 -11.30 -1.83
N GLY A 135 8.10 -12.34 -2.23
CA GLY A 135 8.70 -13.56 -2.73
C GLY A 135 7.76 -14.32 -3.63
N ARG A 136 8.24 -14.77 -4.78
CA ARG A 136 7.45 -15.59 -5.70
C ARG A 136 8.29 -16.54 -6.53
N GLY A 137 7.77 -17.74 -6.79
CA GLY A 137 8.26 -18.67 -7.81
C GLY A 137 8.31 -20.13 -7.34
N GLU A 138 8.83 -20.98 -8.21
CA GLU A 138 8.94 -22.42 -7.98
C GLU A 138 10.21 -22.71 -7.17
N ILE A 139 10.06 -23.18 -5.93
CA ILE A 139 11.19 -23.46 -5.02
C ILE A 139 11.73 -24.89 -5.17
N THR A 140 10.85 -25.82 -5.52
CA THR A 140 11.16 -27.21 -5.89
C THR A 140 10.16 -27.64 -6.98
N PRO A 141 10.46 -28.69 -7.78
CA PRO A 141 9.58 -29.13 -8.86
C PRO A 141 8.12 -29.32 -8.40
N GLY A 142 7.22 -28.58 -9.03
CA GLY A 142 5.78 -28.56 -8.74
C GLY A 142 5.36 -27.68 -7.57
N LEU A 143 6.28 -27.19 -6.73
CA LEU A 143 5.97 -26.37 -5.55
C LEU A 143 6.25 -24.89 -5.81
N THR A 144 5.19 -24.13 -6.04
CA THR A 144 5.23 -22.68 -6.18
C THR A 144 4.83 -22.00 -4.88
N VAL A 145 5.59 -20.99 -4.48
CA VAL A 145 5.31 -20.17 -3.30
C VAL A 145 5.12 -18.72 -3.72
N THR A 146 4.16 -18.03 -3.11
CA THR A 146 4.02 -16.58 -3.12
C THR A 146 3.93 -16.11 -1.68
N VAL A 147 4.76 -15.16 -1.28
CA VAL A 147 4.79 -14.57 0.07
C VAL A 147 4.90 -13.07 -0.03
N ALA A 148 4.19 -12.37 0.84
CA ALA A 148 4.34 -10.95 1.02
C ALA A 148 4.24 -10.61 2.51
N GLY A 149 4.99 -9.61 2.95
CA GLY A 149 4.97 -9.12 4.32
C GLY A 149 5.31 -7.65 4.34
N THR A 150 4.58 -6.87 5.12
CA THR A 150 4.76 -5.43 5.20
C THR A 150 4.63 -4.96 6.63
N TYR A 151 5.61 -4.19 7.07
CA TYR A 151 5.52 -3.31 8.22
C TYR A 151 5.41 -1.87 7.73
N THR A 152 4.40 -1.13 8.17
CA THR A 152 4.17 0.25 7.76
C THR A 152 3.96 1.15 8.97
N ASP A 153 4.80 2.17 9.07
CA ASP A 153 4.74 3.24 10.06
C ASP A 153 4.46 4.59 9.36
N PRO A 154 3.18 4.91 9.12
CA PRO A 154 2.79 6.17 8.51
C PRO A 154 2.56 7.24 9.58
N GLU A 155 3.06 8.45 9.34
CA GLU A 155 2.94 9.61 10.23
C GLU A 155 2.65 10.86 9.41
N VAL A 156 1.69 11.67 9.85
CA VAL A 156 1.50 13.02 9.34
C VAL A 156 2.51 13.93 10.03
N THR A 157 3.65 14.20 9.39
CA THR A 157 4.76 14.98 9.97
C THR A 157 4.54 16.48 9.90
N GLN A 158 3.70 16.95 8.98
CA GLN A 158 3.22 18.34 8.93
C GLN A 158 1.73 18.35 8.55
N GLY A 159 0.99 19.30 9.10
CA GLY A 159 -0.43 19.46 8.86
C GLY A 159 -0.97 20.61 9.70
N THR A 160 -2.29 20.68 9.86
CA THR A 160 -2.88 21.66 10.78
C THR A 160 -2.30 21.47 12.18
N PRO A 161 -1.69 22.52 12.78
CA PRO A 161 -1.17 22.45 14.13
C PRO A 161 -2.29 22.11 15.09
N VAL A 162 -1.95 21.31 16.10
CA VAL A 162 -2.90 20.95 17.13
C VAL A 162 -3.28 22.19 17.94
N VAL A 163 -4.53 22.66 17.82
CA VAL A 163 -5.08 23.73 18.66
C VAL A 163 -5.97 23.08 19.72
N GLY A 164 -5.61 23.22 21.01
CA GLY A 164 -6.36 22.70 22.18
C GLY A 164 -5.50 21.97 23.22
N THR A 165 -6.09 21.63 24.37
CA THR A 165 -5.48 20.80 25.46
C THR A 165 -6.35 19.58 25.75
N GLY A 166 -5.78 18.39 25.99
CA GLY A 166 -6.56 17.17 26.31
C GLY A 166 -7.27 16.58 25.09
N ASP A 167 -8.54 16.16 25.22
CA ASP A 167 -9.38 15.61 24.11
C ASP A 167 -9.75 16.65 23.02
N GLN A 168 -9.25 17.89 23.14
CA GLN A 168 -9.57 19.04 22.30
C GLN A 168 -8.65 19.18 21.07
N LEU A 169 -7.86 18.15 20.74
CA LEU A 169 -6.86 18.25 19.68
C LEU A 169 -7.55 18.37 18.31
N SER A 170 -7.58 19.59 17.77
CA SER A 170 -7.87 19.84 16.36
C SER A 170 -6.55 19.93 15.60
N GLY A 171 -6.22 18.91 14.80
CA GLY A 171 -4.96 18.85 14.06
C GLY A 171 -4.56 17.42 13.73
N VAL A 172 -3.74 17.25 12.69
CA VAL A 172 -3.32 15.91 12.23
C VAL A 172 -1.82 15.67 12.43
N THR A 173 -1.05 16.71 12.71
CA THR A 173 0.41 16.61 12.89
C THR A 173 0.78 15.69 14.05
N GLY A 174 1.72 14.77 13.83
CA GLY A 174 2.15 13.74 14.78
C GLY A 174 1.18 12.56 14.91
N THR A 175 0.13 12.50 14.08
CA THR A 175 -0.84 11.39 14.12
C THR A 175 -0.64 10.43 12.95
N ARG A 176 -1.09 9.19 13.11
CA ARG A 176 -1.11 8.21 12.02
C ARG A 176 -2.29 8.48 11.08
N PRO A 177 -2.12 8.40 9.75
CA PRO A 177 -3.24 8.36 8.81
C PRO A 177 -4.21 7.20 9.11
N LEU A 178 -5.49 7.38 8.80
CA LEU A 178 -6.55 6.42 9.11
C LEU A 178 -6.58 5.24 8.13
N GLY A 179 -7.02 4.09 8.62
CA GLY A 179 -7.27 2.89 7.82
C GLY A 179 -6.02 2.16 7.33
N ILE A 180 -4.82 2.60 7.70
CA ILE A 180 -3.57 1.93 7.36
C ILE A 180 -3.23 0.92 8.45
N SER A 181 -3.07 -0.35 8.07
CA SER A 181 -2.62 -1.39 8.99
C SER A 181 -1.12 -1.28 9.24
N THR A 182 -0.69 -1.55 10.47
CA THR A 182 0.75 -1.55 10.82
C THR A 182 1.46 -2.76 10.25
N TRP A 183 0.77 -3.90 10.18
CA TRP A 183 1.32 -5.17 9.74
C TRP A 183 0.35 -5.85 8.79
N SER A 184 0.85 -6.28 7.63
CA SER A 184 0.13 -7.19 6.75
C SER A 184 1.05 -8.29 6.30
N ALA A 185 0.52 -9.50 6.14
CA ALA A 185 1.28 -10.62 5.62
C ALA A 185 0.38 -11.55 4.81
N SER A 186 0.92 -12.17 3.78
CA SER A 186 0.26 -13.22 3.05
C SER A 186 1.24 -14.29 2.62
N SER A 187 0.74 -15.51 2.51
CA SER A 187 1.46 -16.63 1.93
C SER A 187 0.48 -17.49 1.17
N PHE A 188 0.87 -17.97 0.00
CA PHE A 188 0.12 -18.92 -0.80
C PHE A 188 1.09 -19.95 -1.36
N VAL A 189 0.75 -21.22 -1.17
CA VAL A 189 1.52 -22.35 -1.67
C VAL A 189 0.66 -23.10 -2.66
N ASN A 190 1.24 -23.44 -3.80
CA ASN A 190 0.60 -24.25 -4.83
C ASN A 190 1.48 -25.45 -5.15
N TYR A 191 0.89 -26.64 -5.18
CA TYR A 191 1.59 -27.87 -5.44
C TYR A 191 0.95 -28.63 -6.61
N ASP A 192 1.71 -28.76 -7.69
CA ASP A 192 1.40 -29.57 -8.85
C ASP A 192 1.85 -31.02 -8.60
N LEU A 193 0.89 -31.83 -8.17
CA LEU A 193 1.11 -33.24 -7.85
C LEU A 193 1.37 -34.09 -9.10
N SER A 194 1.10 -33.57 -10.30
CA SER A 194 1.41 -34.29 -11.54
C SER A 194 2.93 -34.50 -11.72
N ARG A 195 3.75 -33.59 -11.17
CA ARG A 195 5.21 -33.63 -11.28
C ARG A 195 5.88 -34.53 -10.25
N THR A 196 5.18 -34.89 -9.18
CA THR A 196 5.80 -35.49 -7.98
C THR A 196 5.03 -36.66 -7.36
N GLY A 197 3.73 -36.79 -7.63
CA GLY A 197 2.79 -37.64 -6.89
C GLY A 197 2.53 -39.04 -7.46
N GLY A 198 3.38 -39.54 -8.37
CA GLY A 198 3.16 -40.82 -9.04
C GLY A 198 1.89 -40.84 -9.89
N ARG A 199 1.59 -41.98 -10.54
CA ARG A 199 0.47 -42.09 -11.50
C ARG A 199 -0.90 -41.80 -10.88
N ALA A 200 -1.09 -42.12 -9.59
CA ALA A 200 -2.37 -41.96 -8.90
C ALA A 200 -2.76 -40.49 -8.63
N LEU A 201 -1.78 -39.59 -8.55
CA LEU A 201 -2.02 -38.15 -8.31
C LEU A 201 -1.73 -37.30 -9.55
N SER A 202 -1.52 -37.95 -10.70
CA SER A 202 -1.34 -37.28 -11.98
C SER A 202 -2.54 -36.38 -12.28
N GLY A 203 -2.25 -35.15 -12.71
CA GLY A 203 -3.24 -34.13 -13.05
C GLY A 203 -3.78 -33.31 -11.88
N PHE A 204 -3.53 -33.70 -10.63
CA PHE A 204 -3.98 -32.89 -9.48
C PHE A 204 -3.06 -31.70 -9.22
N ASN A 205 -3.68 -30.57 -8.92
CA ASN A 205 -3.03 -29.39 -8.41
C ASN A 205 -3.78 -28.93 -7.16
N MET A 206 -3.09 -28.61 -6.07
CA MET A 206 -3.72 -28.09 -4.88
C MET A 206 -2.93 -26.93 -4.31
N GLY A 207 -3.63 -25.95 -3.75
CA GLY A 207 -3.00 -24.83 -3.13
C GLY A 207 -3.81 -24.28 -1.97
N GLY A 208 -3.12 -23.54 -1.12
CA GLY A 208 -3.71 -22.91 0.04
C GLY A 208 -2.90 -21.72 0.46
N GLY A 209 -3.57 -20.73 1.05
CA GLY A 209 -2.92 -19.54 1.53
C GLY A 209 -3.60 -18.90 2.71
N VAL A 210 -2.85 -18.02 3.36
CA VAL A 210 -3.27 -17.25 4.52
C VAL A 210 -3.02 -15.77 4.21
N ARG A 211 -3.98 -14.92 4.58
CA ARG A 211 -3.85 -13.46 4.54
C ARG A 211 -4.11 -12.90 5.92
N TYR A 212 -3.15 -12.15 6.45
CA TYR A 212 -3.23 -11.42 7.71
C TYR A 212 -3.22 -9.92 7.44
N VAL A 213 -4.15 -9.22 8.09
CA VAL A 213 -4.17 -7.76 8.16
C VAL A 213 -4.31 -7.39 9.62
N GLY A 214 -3.34 -6.64 10.15
CA GLY A 214 -3.34 -6.16 11.52
C GLY A 214 -4.34 -5.04 11.75
N GLN A 215 -4.37 -4.53 12.98
CA GLN A 215 -5.23 -3.41 13.36
C GLN A 215 -4.88 -2.14 12.56
N SER A 216 -5.89 -1.31 12.32
CA SER A 216 -5.76 0.02 11.73
C SER A 216 -6.53 1.07 12.52
N ASP A 217 -6.04 2.31 12.47
CA ASP A 217 -6.61 3.41 13.25
C ASP A 217 -7.81 4.04 12.53
N GLY A 218 -8.86 4.36 13.28
CA GLY A 218 -10.01 5.15 12.88
C GLY A 218 -10.21 6.34 13.82
N THR A 219 -11.09 7.27 13.46
CA THR A 219 -11.45 8.43 14.30
C THR A 219 -12.95 8.53 14.50
N ALA A 220 -13.36 8.74 15.74
CA ALA A 220 -14.73 9.09 16.11
C ALA A 220 -14.79 10.58 16.44
N THR A 221 -15.78 11.28 15.89
CA THR A 221 -16.05 12.67 16.24
C THR A 221 -17.28 12.73 17.13
N ARG A 222 -17.19 13.42 18.27
CA ARG A 222 -18.32 13.65 19.19
C ARG A 222 -18.44 15.13 19.51
N VAL A 223 -19.66 15.63 19.67
CA VAL A 223 -19.89 16.99 20.16
C VAL A 223 -20.22 16.94 21.64
N ALA A 224 -19.44 17.63 22.46
CA ALA A 224 -19.69 17.77 23.89
C ALA A 224 -19.52 19.23 24.30
N ALA A 225 -20.46 19.77 25.07
CA ALA A 225 -20.46 21.18 25.51
C ALA A 225 -20.28 22.21 24.37
N GLY A 226 -20.85 21.93 23.19
CA GLY A 226 -20.74 22.80 22.01
C GLY A 226 -19.40 22.70 21.27
N GLN A 227 -18.54 21.74 21.62
CA GLN A 227 -17.21 21.54 21.03
C GLN A 227 -17.11 20.18 20.34
N THR A 228 -16.45 20.15 19.19
CA THR A 228 -16.18 18.93 18.41
C THR A 228 -14.88 18.30 18.89
N LEU A 229 -14.97 17.07 19.42
CA LEU A 229 -13.84 16.28 19.91
C LEU A 229 -13.57 15.11 18.97
N ALA A 230 -12.29 14.84 18.67
CA ALA A 230 -11.87 13.71 17.85
C ALA A 230 -11.13 12.67 18.72
N THR A 231 -11.67 11.46 18.82
CA THR A 231 -11.06 10.35 19.57
C THR A 231 -10.66 9.23 18.62
N ARG A 232 -9.44 8.70 18.77
CA ARG A 232 -8.99 7.54 17.99
C ARG A 232 -9.62 6.24 18.49
N PHE A 233 -9.91 5.34 17.56
CA PHE A 233 -10.24 3.94 17.84
C PHE A 233 -9.42 3.03 16.93
N GLN A 234 -9.36 1.74 17.24
CA GLN A 234 -8.67 0.75 16.40
C GLN A 234 -9.67 -0.28 15.89
N SER A 235 -9.69 -0.49 14.59
CA SER A 235 -10.41 -1.62 14.02
C SER A 235 -9.61 -2.92 14.22
N PRO A 236 -10.29 -4.04 14.54
CA PRO A 236 -9.61 -5.30 14.81
C PRO A 236 -8.98 -5.87 13.54
N GLY A 237 -7.79 -6.46 13.67
CA GLY A 237 -7.17 -7.23 12.60
C GLY A 237 -7.91 -8.53 12.30
N TYR A 238 -7.59 -9.15 11.17
CA TYR A 238 -8.20 -10.38 10.72
C TYR A 238 -7.21 -11.29 9.98
N VAL A 239 -7.58 -12.58 9.93
CA VAL A 239 -6.88 -13.63 9.19
C VAL A 239 -7.91 -14.31 8.31
N LEU A 240 -7.61 -14.48 7.04
CA LEU A 240 -8.39 -15.22 6.06
C LEU A 240 -7.56 -16.38 5.54
N VAL A 241 -8.24 -17.47 5.21
CA VAL A 241 -7.63 -18.65 4.57
C VAL A 241 -8.32 -18.87 3.24
N ASP A 242 -7.52 -19.14 2.22
CA ASP A 242 -7.99 -19.39 0.86
C ASP A 242 -7.45 -20.75 0.40
N ALA A 243 -8.17 -21.42 -0.49
CA ALA A 243 -7.82 -22.74 -0.99
C ALA A 243 -8.16 -22.89 -2.48
N VAL A 244 -7.40 -23.72 -3.17
CA VAL A 244 -7.65 -24.12 -4.56
C VAL A 244 -7.42 -25.62 -4.72
N LEU A 245 -8.28 -26.25 -5.51
CA LEU A 245 -8.09 -27.61 -6.01
C LEU A 245 -8.36 -27.62 -7.52
N GLY A 246 -7.40 -28.11 -8.28
CA GLY A 246 -7.45 -28.26 -9.72
C GLY A 246 -7.21 -29.70 -10.16
N TYR A 247 -7.77 -30.06 -11.30
CA TYR A 247 -7.56 -31.35 -11.93
C TYR A 247 -7.50 -31.23 -13.46
N ASP A 248 -6.44 -31.77 -14.06
CA ASP A 248 -6.32 -31.97 -15.50
C ASP A 248 -7.09 -33.23 -15.93
N LEU A 249 -8.22 -33.02 -16.59
CA LEU A 249 -9.12 -34.10 -17.02
C LEU A 249 -8.48 -34.98 -18.11
N GLY A 250 -7.51 -34.45 -18.86
CA GLY A 250 -6.78 -35.21 -19.87
C GLY A 250 -5.92 -36.34 -19.29
N THR A 251 -5.62 -36.30 -17.99
CA THR A 251 -4.92 -37.40 -17.30
C THR A 251 -5.84 -38.55 -16.90
N PHE A 252 -7.16 -38.30 -16.85
CA PHE A 252 -8.18 -39.30 -16.59
C PHE A 252 -8.64 -39.98 -17.87
N ASP A 253 -8.90 -39.19 -18.92
CA ASP A 253 -9.41 -39.67 -20.20
C ASP A 253 -8.78 -38.86 -21.35
N ASP A 254 -8.19 -39.56 -22.32
CA ASP A 254 -7.55 -38.94 -23.50
C ASP A 254 -8.52 -38.09 -24.33
N SER A 255 -9.82 -38.38 -24.29
CA SER A 255 -10.87 -37.59 -24.96
C SER A 255 -11.09 -36.21 -24.32
N LEU A 256 -10.63 -36.02 -23.07
CA LEU A 256 -10.73 -34.77 -22.33
C LEU A 256 -9.40 -33.99 -22.34
N LYS A 257 -8.45 -34.35 -23.21
CA LYS A 257 -7.19 -33.61 -23.36
C LYS A 257 -7.43 -32.12 -23.62
N GLY A 258 -6.70 -31.29 -22.89
CA GLY A 258 -6.85 -29.84 -22.91
C GLY A 258 -7.94 -29.29 -21.98
N MET A 259 -8.75 -30.15 -21.33
CA MET A 259 -9.76 -29.74 -20.36
C MET A 259 -9.23 -29.79 -18.92
N SER A 260 -9.51 -28.75 -18.13
CA SER A 260 -9.15 -28.69 -16.71
C SER A 260 -10.30 -28.17 -15.87
N LEU A 261 -10.51 -28.77 -14.70
CA LEU A 261 -11.45 -28.33 -13.68
C LEU A 261 -10.71 -27.63 -12.53
N THR A 262 -11.25 -26.55 -11.98
CA THR A 262 -10.71 -25.90 -10.79
C THR A 262 -11.82 -25.42 -9.87
N ALA A 263 -11.64 -25.59 -8.57
CA ALA A 263 -12.47 -25.03 -7.52
C ALA A 263 -11.61 -24.12 -6.64
N ASN A 264 -12.01 -22.86 -6.52
CA ASN A 264 -11.37 -21.87 -5.67
C ASN A 264 -12.31 -21.50 -4.53
N VAL A 265 -11.78 -21.39 -3.31
CA VAL A 265 -12.51 -20.91 -2.15
C VAL A 265 -11.73 -19.78 -1.50
N ALA A 266 -12.29 -18.57 -1.55
CA ALA A 266 -11.77 -17.43 -0.80
C ALA A 266 -12.51 -17.32 0.54
N ASN A 267 -11.80 -16.96 1.61
CA ASN A 267 -12.35 -16.92 2.98
C ASN A 267 -13.03 -18.26 3.35
N LEU A 268 -12.25 -19.34 3.31
CA LEU A 268 -12.67 -20.73 3.50
C LEU A 268 -13.50 -20.96 4.77
N PHE A 269 -13.15 -20.26 5.85
CA PHE A 269 -13.83 -20.35 7.15
C PHE A 269 -14.99 -19.36 7.31
N ASP A 270 -15.37 -18.64 6.26
CA ASP A 270 -16.49 -17.69 6.24
C ASP A 270 -16.44 -16.65 7.35
N LYS A 271 -15.23 -16.13 7.62
CA LYS A 271 -15.01 -15.15 8.66
C LYS A 271 -15.71 -13.84 8.30
N ARG A 272 -16.70 -13.45 9.10
CA ARG A 272 -17.24 -12.09 9.09
C ARG A 272 -16.22 -11.15 9.75
N HIS A 273 -15.79 -10.13 9.01
CA HIS A 273 -14.76 -9.19 9.46
C HIS A 273 -15.00 -7.80 8.88
N ILE A 274 -14.41 -6.79 9.51
CA ILE A 274 -14.38 -5.41 9.02
C ILE A 274 -13.07 -5.25 8.24
N ALA A 275 -13.16 -4.93 6.95
CA ALA A 275 -11.99 -4.76 6.08
C ALA A 275 -11.34 -3.39 6.27
N SER A 276 -12.15 -2.36 6.51
CA SER A 276 -11.68 -1.01 6.84
C SER A 276 -12.73 -0.29 7.66
N CYS A 277 -12.29 0.54 8.61
CA CYS A 277 -13.17 1.48 9.29
C CYS A 277 -12.43 2.78 9.61
N PHE A 278 -12.75 3.84 8.87
CA PHE A 278 -12.11 5.14 9.00
C PHE A 278 -12.79 6.01 10.06
N PHE A 279 -14.13 5.92 10.12
CA PHE A 279 -14.98 6.68 11.05
C PHE A 279 -16.03 5.76 11.66
N VAL A 280 -16.61 6.13 12.80
CA VAL A 280 -17.64 5.32 13.50
C VAL A 280 -18.87 5.00 12.67
N ASN A 281 -19.16 5.81 11.64
CA ASN A 281 -20.25 5.63 10.69
C ASN A 281 -19.79 5.17 9.31
N SER A 282 -18.52 4.77 9.15
CA SER A 282 -17.91 4.39 7.88
C SER A 282 -17.02 3.15 8.09
N CYS A 283 -17.67 2.03 8.42
CA CYS A 283 -17.04 0.71 8.48
C CYS A 283 -17.57 -0.18 7.35
N TYR A 284 -16.68 -0.91 6.69
CA TYR A 284 -17.01 -1.78 5.56
C TYR A 284 -16.72 -3.24 5.90
N PHE A 285 -17.71 -4.11 5.75
CA PHE A 285 -17.52 -5.55 5.89
C PHE A 285 -16.70 -6.08 4.71
N GLY A 286 -15.75 -6.97 5.01
CA GLY A 286 -15.05 -7.70 3.97
C GLY A 286 -15.93 -8.78 3.34
N ALA A 287 -15.47 -9.31 2.20
CA ALA A 287 -16.20 -10.33 1.47
C ALA A 287 -16.39 -11.61 2.32
N SER A 288 -17.62 -12.14 2.30
CA SER A 288 -17.93 -13.48 2.81
C SER A 288 -17.25 -14.55 1.97
N ARG A 289 -17.35 -15.80 2.40
CA ARG A 289 -16.86 -16.95 1.63
C ARG A 289 -17.37 -16.92 0.20
N THR A 290 -16.45 -17.04 -0.75
CA THR A 290 -16.76 -17.07 -2.19
C THR A 290 -16.20 -18.35 -2.78
N VAL A 291 -17.05 -19.13 -3.46
CA VAL A 291 -16.68 -20.38 -4.12
C VAL A 291 -16.83 -20.19 -5.62
N VAL A 292 -15.77 -20.46 -6.37
CA VAL A 292 -15.78 -20.36 -7.84
C VAL A 292 -15.31 -21.68 -8.43
N GLY A 293 -16.20 -22.35 -9.17
CA GLY A 293 -15.87 -23.46 -10.05
C GLY A 293 -15.53 -22.94 -11.45
N SER A 294 -14.55 -23.55 -12.10
CA SER A 294 -14.13 -23.18 -13.46
C SER A 294 -13.80 -24.43 -14.27
N LEU A 295 -14.38 -24.53 -15.45
CA LEU A 295 -14.01 -25.50 -16.48
C LEU A 295 -13.33 -24.73 -17.61
N ARG A 296 -12.12 -25.16 -17.98
CA ARG A 296 -11.33 -24.53 -19.03
C ARG A 296 -10.97 -25.56 -20.09
N PHE A 297 -10.95 -25.12 -21.35
CA PHE A 297 -10.47 -25.89 -22.49
C PHE A 297 -9.36 -25.10 -23.20
N ASN A 298 -8.22 -25.73 -23.45
CA ASN A 298 -7.12 -25.19 -24.25
C ASN A 298 -6.93 -26.11 -25.48
N TRP A 299 -6.93 -25.53 -26.68
CA TRP A 299 -6.74 -26.23 -27.96
C TRP A 299 -5.31 -26.11 -28.48
#